data_AF-A0A2G6HAJ6-F1
#
_entry.id   AF-A0A2G6HAJ6-F1
#
_cell.length_a   1.000
_cell.length_b   1.000
_cell.length_c   1.000
_cell.angle_alpha   90.00
_cell.angle_beta   90.00
_cell.angle_gamma   90.00
#
_symmetry.space_group_name_H-M   'P 1'
#
loop_
_entity.id
_entity.type
_entity.pdbx_description
1 polymer ?
#
loop_
_entity_poly.entity_id
_entity_poly.type
_entity_poly.pdbx_seq_one_letter_code
_entity_poly.pdbx_strand_id
1 'polypeptide(L)'
;MKQDRLLNYITFAVLMVATALGFQSLWGLLFLYWTVPNFATGHAFLLSNVTRAKDPLLWWLVQIAWIVLGVMMIASDFLPGWA
;
A
#
# COMPACT_ATOMS: atom_id res chain seq x y z
N MET A 1 22.16 -0.74 2.15
CA MET A 1 22.31 -1.20 0.73
C MET A 1 22.08 -2.70 0.53
N LYS A 2 22.89 -3.63 1.10
CA LYS A 2 22.63 -5.09 0.91
C LYS A 2 21.40 -5.57 1.67
N GLN A 3 21.19 -5.06 2.88
CA GLN A 3 20.06 -5.43 3.74
C GLN A 3 18.71 -4.94 3.18
N ASP A 4 18.63 -3.69 2.72
CA ASP A 4 17.39 -3.14 2.12
C ASP A 4 16.99 -3.88 0.84
N ARG A 5 17.98 -4.24 0.01
CA ARG A 5 17.73 -5.09 -1.17
C ARG A 5 17.20 -6.45 -0.78
N LEU A 6 17.80 -7.10 0.22
CA LEU A 6 17.34 -8.40 0.69
C LEU A 6 15.92 -8.32 1.26
N LEU A 7 15.63 -7.33 2.08
CA LEU A 7 14.29 -7.09 2.62
C LEU A 7 13.27 -6.90 1.49
N ASN A 8 13.59 -6.10 0.47
CA ASN A 8 12.71 -5.92 -0.68
C ASN A 8 12.42 -7.23 -1.42
N TYR A 9 13.44 -8.08 -1.65
CA TYR A 9 13.23 -9.38 -2.29
C TYR A 9 12.39 -10.32 -1.42
N ILE A 10 12.62 -10.33 -0.10
CA ILE A 10 11.83 -11.14 0.84
C ILE A 10 10.38 -10.65 0.86
N THR A 11 10.15 -9.35 1.02
CA THR A 11 8.80 -8.76 1.00
C THR A 11 8.09 -9.07 -0.31
N PHE A 12 8.77 -8.93 -1.45
CA PHE A 12 8.22 -9.29 -2.75
C PHE A 12 7.84 -10.76 -2.82
N ALA A 13 8.74 -11.67 -2.44
CA ALA A 13 8.46 -13.11 -2.45
C ALA A 13 7.27 -13.47 -1.55
N VAL A 14 7.20 -12.90 -0.35
CA VAL A 14 6.08 -13.11 0.60
C VAL A 14 4.77 -12.60 0.01
N LEU A 15 4.75 -11.42 -0.62
CA LEU A 15 3.55 -10.89 -1.28
C LEU A 15 3.08 -11.79 -2.43
N MET A 16 4.01 -12.31 -3.25
CA MET A 16 3.66 -13.21 -4.35
C MET A 16 3.08 -14.54 -3.84
N VAL A 17 3.67 -15.12 -2.80
CA VAL A 17 3.16 -16.35 -2.18
C VAL A 17 1.78 -16.12 -1.55
N ALA A 18 1.60 -15.03 -0.80
CA ALA A 18 0.31 -14.68 -0.22
C ALA A 18 -0.79 -14.51 -1.29
N THR A 19 -0.46 -13.81 -2.38
CA THR A 19 -1.36 -13.63 -3.53
C THR A 19 -1.74 -14.97 -4.15
N ALA A 20 -0.77 -15.88 -4.35
CA ALA A 20 -1.01 -17.20 -4.92
C ALA A 20 -1.90 -18.08 -4.03
N LEU A 21 -1.84 -17.88 -2.71
CA LEU A 21 -2.69 -18.55 -1.71
C LEU A 21 -4.04 -17.84 -1.52
N GLY A 22 -4.29 -16.73 -2.20
CA GLY A 22 -5.54 -15.96 -2.13
C GLY A 22 -5.60 -14.91 -1.01
N PHE A 23 -4.55 -14.76 -0.21
CA PHE A 23 -4.49 -13.75 0.87
C PHE A 23 -4.18 -12.36 0.30
N GLN A 24 -5.07 -11.39 0.56
CA GLN A 24 -4.94 -10.01 0.10
C GLN A 24 -4.49 -9.06 1.22
N SER A 25 -4.60 -9.45 2.48
CA SER A 25 -4.32 -8.62 3.65
C SER A 25 -2.89 -8.09 3.70
N LEU A 26 -1.90 -8.84 3.20
CA LEU A 26 -0.51 -8.38 3.14
C LEU A 26 -0.34 -7.20 2.16
N TRP A 27 -1.06 -7.20 1.05
CA TRP A 27 -1.12 -6.03 0.16
C TRP A 27 -1.82 -4.86 0.83
N GLY A 28 -2.89 -5.14 1.57
CA GLY A 28 -3.58 -4.11 2.34
C GLY A 28 -2.67 -3.42 3.36
N LEU A 29 -1.90 -4.20 4.13
CA LEU A 29 -0.89 -3.69 5.05
C LEU A 29 0.20 -2.88 4.34
N LEU A 30 0.62 -3.30 3.14
CA LEU A 30 1.61 -2.56 2.35
C LEU A 30 1.07 -1.19 1.89
N PHE A 31 -0.19 -1.13 1.44
CA PHE A 31 -0.82 0.14 1.09
C PHE A 31 -0.89 1.10 2.27
N LEU A 32 -1.31 0.61 3.44
CA LEU A 32 -1.32 1.41 4.66
C LEU A 32 0.09 1.84 5.05
N TYR A 33 1.08 0.93 4.97
CA TYR A 33 2.47 1.25 5.24
C TYR A 33 2.98 2.38 4.34
N TRP A 34 2.66 2.38 3.04
CA TRP A 34 3.05 3.46 2.11
C TRP A 34 2.41 4.80 2.43
N THR A 35 1.19 4.82 2.99
CA THR A 35 0.55 6.10 3.33
C THR A 35 1.33 6.88 4.38
N VAL A 36 1.97 6.20 5.35
CA VAL A 36 2.70 6.84 6.46
C VAL A 36 3.84 7.75 5.97
N PRO A 37 4.84 7.27 5.20
CA PRO A 37 5.88 8.14 4.65
C PRO A 37 5.33 9.13 3.63
N ASN A 38 4.25 8.82 2.91
CA ASN A 38 3.63 9.79 2.00
C ASN A 38 3.07 11.00 2.76
N PHE A 39 2.45 10.79 3.93
CA PHE A 39 1.98 11.87 4.79
C PHE A 39 3.13 12.72 5.33
N ALA A 40 4.22 12.07 5.74
CA ALA A 40 5.40 12.73 6.31
C ALA A 40 6.17 13.56 5.26
N THR A 41 6.30 13.04 4.05
CA THR A 41 7.08 13.67 2.96
C THR A 41 6.23 14.59 2.08
N GLY A 42 4.91 14.42 2.07
CA GLY A 42 4.01 15.13 1.14
C GLY A 42 4.13 14.65 -0.31
N HIS A 43 4.78 13.51 -0.53
CA HIS A 43 4.97 12.87 -1.84
C HIS A 43 4.21 11.55 -1.87
N ALA A 44 3.44 11.30 -2.93
CA ALA A 44 2.76 10.03 -3.15
C ALA A 44 3.03 9.59 -4.59
N PHE A 45 3.16 8.28 -4.80
CA PHE A 45 3.32 7.73 -6.14
C PHE A 45 1.99 7.12 -6.61
N LEU A 46 1.57 7.49 -7.83
CA LEU A 46 0.45 6.87 -8.53
C LEU A 46 0.95 6.27 -9.86
N LEU A 47 0.98 7.10 -10.92
CA LEU A 47 1.71 6.82 -12.16
C LEU A 47 3.05 7.56 -12.20
N SER A 48 3.05 8.77 -11.64
CA SER A 48 4.21 9.60 -11.39
C SER A 48 4.18 10.09 -9.94
N ASN A 49 5.24 10.80 -9.54
CA ASN A 49 5.26 11.45 -8.23
C ASN A 49 4.23 12.59 -8.20
N VAL A 50 3.27 12.50 -7.29
CA VAL A 50 2.25 13.51 -6.98
C VAL A 50 2.65 14.17 -5.66
N THR A 51 2.73 15.50 -5.65
CA THR A 51 3.15 16.24 -4.45
C THR A 51 2.00 17.08 -3.93
N ARG A 52 1.84 17.11 -2.60
CA ARG A 52 0.78 17.90 -1.93
C ARG A 52 0.85 19.39 -2.29
N ALA A 53 2.05 19.91 -2.51
CA ALA A 53 2.27 21.32 -2.83
C ALA A 53 1.88 21.70 -4.27
N LYS A 54 1.93 20.77 -5.23
CA LYS A 54 1.63 21.04 -6.65
C LYS A 54 0.19 20.66 -7.01
N ASP A 55 -0.28 19.51 -6.52
CA ASP A 55 -1.62 19.02 -6.78
C ASP A 55 -2.21 18.41 -5.49
N PRO A 56 -2.74 19.26 -4.58
CA PRO A 56 -3.23 18.80 -3.29
C PRO A 56 -4.46 17.91 -3.40
N LEU A 57 -5.33 18.14 -4.41
CA LEU A 57 -6.55 17.37 -4.58
C LEU A 57 -6.22 15.94 -5.00
N LEU A 58 -5.40 15.76 -6.04
CA LEU A 58 -4.98 14.44 -6.47
C LEU A 58 -4.20 13.72 -5.38
N TRP A 59 -3.33 14.43 -4.66
CA TRP A 59 -2.59 13.87 -3.53
C TRP A 59 -3.53 13.29 -2.47
N TRP A 60 -4.57 14.02 -2.05
CA TRP A 60 -5.55 13.51 -1.09
C TRP A 60 -6.35 12.32 -1.62
N LEU A 61 -6.76 12.36 -2.89
CA LEU A 61 -7.48 11.24 -3.51
C LEU A 61 -6.64 9.96 -3.50
N VAL A 62 -5.34 10.05 -3.79
CA VAL A 62 -4.40 8.92 -3.73
C VAL A 62 -4.28 8.38 -2.30
N GLN A 63 -4.16 9.26 -1.30
CA GLN A 63 -4.07 8.82 0.09
C GLN A 63 -5.35 8.12 0.56
N ILE A 64 -6.52 8.66 0.22
CA ILE A 64 -7.82 8.04 0.54
C ILE A 64 -7.91 6.68 -0.16
N ALA A 65 -7.55 6.60 -1.44
CA ALA A 65 -7.57 5.34 -2.19
C ALA A 65 -6.69 4.27 -1.52
N TRP A 66 -5.46 4.59 -1.12
CA TRP A 66 -4.58 3.64 -0.43
C TRP A 66 -5.09 3.24 0.95
N ILE A 67 -5.69 4.15 1.71
CA ILE A 67 -6.28 3.81 3.00
C ILE A 67 -7.48 2.89 2.81
N VAL A 68 -8.41 3.24 1.92
CA VAL A 68 -9.63 2.48 1.68
C VAL A 68 -9.30 1.09 1.13
N LEU A 69 -8.47 1.01 0.08
CA LEU A 69 -8.01 -0.28 -0.46
C LEU A 69 -7.25 -1.09 0.58
N GLY A 70 -6.40 -0.42 1.38
CA GLY A 70 -5.67 -1.05 2.48
C GLY A 70 -6.58 -1.75 3.48
N VAL A 71 -7.58 -1.02 3.98
CA VAL A 71 -8.56 -1.54 4.94
C VAL A 71 -9.43 -2.62 4.33
N MET A 72 -9.90 -2.44 3.09
CA MET A 72 -10.71 -3.43 2.38
C MET A 72 -9.93 -4.74 2.18
N MET A 73 -8.70 -4.70 1.66
CA MET A 73 -7.90 -5.91 1.47
C MET A 73 -7.52 -6.61 2.79
N ILE A 74 -7.43 -5.88 3.90
CA ILE A 74 -7.29 -6.52 5.22
C ILE A 74 -8.61 -7.21 5.58
N ALA A 75 -9.72 -6.51 5.43
CA ALA A 75 -11.02 -7.08 5.72
C ALA A 75 -11.29 -8.38 4.94
N SER A 76 -10.83 -8.54 3.67
CA SER A 76 -11.14 -9.74 2.83
C SER A 76 -10.77 -11.04 3.51
N ASP A 77 -9.64 -11.01 4.21
CA ASP A 77 -9.05 -12.21 4.76
C ASP A 77 -9.59 -12.51 6.18
N PHE A 78 -10.10 -11.49 6.88
CA PHE A 78 -10.46 -11.59 8.30
C PHE A 78 -11.96 -11.50 8.59
N LEU A 79 -12.73 -10.87 7.71
CA LEU A 79 -14.17 -10.72 7.83
C LEU A 79 -14.83 -11.59 6.75
N PRO A 80 -15.59 -12.64 7.11
CA PRO A 80 -16.36 -13.39 6.13
C PRO A 80 -17.53 -12.53 5.61
N GLY A 81 -17.63 -12.34 4.29
CA GLY A 81 -18.83 -11.82 3.62
C GLY A 81 -19.02 -10.29 3.56
N TRP A 82 -17.97 -9.48 3.69
CA TRP A 82 -18.04 -8.00 3.51
C TRP A 82 -17.69 -7.53 2.09
N ALA A 83 -17.15 -8.41 1.25
CA ALA A 83 -16.74 -8.14 -0.14
C ALA A 83 -17.72 -8.76 -1.14
#